data_AF-A0A9X1VI70-F1
#
_entry.id   AF-A0A9X1VI70-F1
#
_cell.length_a   1.000
_cell.length_b   1.000
_cell.length_c   1.000
_cell.angle_alpha   90.00
_cell.angle_beta   90.00
_cell.angle_gamma   90.00
#
_symmetry.space_group_name_H-M   'P 1'
#
loop_
_entity.id
_entity.type
_entity.pdbx_description
1 polymer ?
#
loop_
_entity_poly.entity_id
_entity_poly.type
_entity_poly.pdbx_seq_one_letter_code
_entity_poly.pdbx_strand_id
1 'polypeptide(L)'
;MMRMPAVGKPVPIKFPRAGRSAQRGYCEDVFVGHLRRYFPKSGPIKIFDNHHLPTGNATRPYEPDVALLHERNGLNLFLNIEIDEPYDGVFRQPTHCQGDDDSRDLFFTRRGWVVLRFAEIQVHQQPEACCAVIAHLIARLDPTYQIPADLQAAGTPTGLPAWNAVQARKWEKARYRESYLGIDSFGRYAESGVSSASEQLPVEAEIEKLVDQVAALPKLPSTGPLSKTNPDTRHQALRFDATAHQYYINGQPATAVSTIVSRFFPEFDTAYWSARKASENGCTAEELAQQWADKAAASSSAGTALHQQIEEFYNYGTSGTGSDFVHFLNFHHAHSHLVPHRTEWQVYNEELMLAGTVDFVARNSDGSMSIYDWKRSHKVVDASGQIKSNSYQPKEGPLKDLPDCSFSHYTLQQNIYKWLLESSYGCRVRDMNLVVLHPDLDRYHVVPVPERPQHVAHMLNAVRAQR
;
A
#
# COMPACT_ATOMS: atom_id res chain seq x y z
N MET A 1 -14.24 -8.52 -10.01
CA MET A 1 -13.51 -9.47 -9.14
C MET A 1 -14.35 -9.77 -7.91
N MET A 2 -14.27 -10.95 -7.29
CA MET A 2 -15.08 -11.31 -6.11
C MET A 2 -14.23 -12.00 -5.04
N ARG A 3 -14.36 -11.58 -3.78
CA ARG A 3 -13.77 -12.26 -2.62
C ARG A 3 -14.85 -12.62 -1.59
N MET A 4 -14.78 -13.84 -1.09
CA MET A 4 -15.71 -14.37 -0.09
C MET A 4 -15.01 -14.51 1.27
N PRO A 5 -15.76 -14.43 2.38
CA PRO A 5 -15.28 -14.90 3.68
C PRO A 5 -14.76 -16.36 3.62
N ALA A 6 -13.84 -16.71 4.52
CA ALA A 6 -13.26 -18.05 4.57
C ALA A 6 -14.32 -19.12 4.85
N VAL A 7 -14.26 -20.24 4.10
CA VAL A 7 -15.19 -21.36 4.26
C VAL A 7 -14.80 -22.24 5.45
N GLY A 8 -15.79 -22.77 6.17
CA GLY A 8 -15.60 -23.83 7.17
C GLY A 8 -15.22 -23.36 8.58
N LYS A 9 -15.04 -22.05 8.81
CA LYS A 9 -14.93 -21.47 10.15
C LYS A 9 -15.97 -20.36 10.32
N PRO A 10 -16.61 -20.22 11.50
CA PRO A 10 -17.44 -19.06 11.78
C PRO A 10 -16.62 -17.77 11.62
N VAL A 11 -17.14 -16.83 10.85
CA VAL A 11 -16.56 -15.49 10.68
C VAL A 11 -17.49 -14.51 11.39
N PRO A 12 -16.99 -13.67 12.31
CA PRO A 12 -17.82 -12.67 12.95
C PRO A 12 -18.29 -11.64 11.92
N ILE A 13 -19.53 -11.17 12.05
CA ILE A 13 -20.08 -10.13 11.17
C ILE A 13 -19.89 -8.78 11.84
N LYS A 14 -19.23 -7.84 11.15
CA LYS A 14 -19.17 -6.45 11.58
C LYS A 14 -20.26 -5.63 10.88
N PHE A 15 -21.11 -4.99 11.67
CA PHE A 15 -22.19 -4.16 11.15
C PHE A 15 -21.66 -2.78 10.69
N PRO A 16 -22.22 -2.22 9.60
CA PRO A 16 -21.84 -0.90 9.14
C PRO A 16 -22.50 0.20 9.99
N ARG A 17 -21.92 1.40 9.96
CA ARG A 17 -22.51 2.61 10.53
C ARG A 17 -22.89 3.60 9.44
N ALA A 18 -23.94 4.37 9.67
CA ALA A 18 -24.27 5.51 8.83
C ALA A 18 -23.21 6.61 8.97
N GLY A 19 -22.89 7.26 7.86
CA GLY A 19 -21.85 8.29 7.74
C GLY A 19 -20.92 7.97 6.58
N ARG A 20 -20.43 9.02 5.91
CA ARG A 20 -19.48 8.91 4.81
C ARG A 20 -18.57 10.14 4.78
N SER A 21 -17.35 9.96 4.33
CA SER A 21 -16.50 11.04 3.85
C SER A 21 -17.09 11.61 2.56
N ALA A 22 -16.88 12.91 2.30
CA ALA A 22 -17.60 13.62 1.25
C ALA A 22 -17.21 13.21 -0.20
N GLN A 23 -16.22 12.34 -0.39
CA GLN A 23 -15.71 11.98 -1.71
C GLN A 23 -16.48 10.80 -2.31
N ARG A 24 -16.86 10.94 -3.58
CA ARG A 24 -17.48 9.88 -4.39
C ARG A 24 -16.73 9.74 -5.71
N GLY A 25 -16.57 8.50 -6.17
CA GLY A 25 -16.15 8.16 -7.52
C GLY A 25 -17.14 8.71 -8.55
N TYR A 26 -16.64 8.94 -9.77
CA TYR A 26 -17.38 9.68 -10.80
C TYR A 26 -18.68 8.97 -11.22
N CYS A 27 -18.67 7.63 -11.27
CA CYS A 27 -19.82 6.81 -11.68
C CYS A 27 -20.73 6.35 -10.53
N GLU A 28 -20.38 6.62 -9.27
CA GLU A 28 -21.09 6.05 -8.12
C GLU A 28 -22.58 6.41 -8.08
N ASP A 29 -22.90 7.71 -8.15
CA ASP A 29 -24.28 8.20 -8.02
C ASP A 29 -25.19 7.62 -9.11
N VAL A 30 -24.65 7.58 -10.34
CA VAL A 30 -25.35 6.99 -11.50
C VAL A 30 -25.61 5.52 -11.25
N PHE A 31 -24.61 4.76 -10.82
CA PHE A 31 -24.75 3.33 -10.59
C PHE A 31 -25.69 3.00 -9.43
N VAL A 32 -25.65 3.77 -8.34
CA VAL A 32 -26.62 3.67 -7.24
C VAL A 32 -28.06 3.88 -7.74
N GLY A 33 -28.26 4.75 -8.73
CA GLY A 33 -29.54 4.89 -9.44
C GLY A 33 -30.01 3.59 -10.10
N HIS A 34 -29.14 2.93 -10.86
CA HIS A 34 -29.43 1.62 -11.48
C HIS A 34 -29.71 0.54 -10.42
N LEU A 35 -28.90 0.47 -9.36
CA LEU A 35 -29.12 -0.48 -8.27
C LEU A 35 -30.49 -0.27 -7.61
N ARG A 36 -30.87 0.97 -7.30
CA ARG A 36 -32.16 1.29 -6.65
C ARG A 36 -33.37 0.94 -7.53
N ARG A 37 -33.21 0.90 -8.86
CA ARG A 37 -34.25 0.43 -9.79
C ARG A 37 -34.52 -1.06 -9.63
N TYR A 38 -33.49 -1.88 -9.44
CA TYR A 38 -33.62 -3.35 -9.38
C TYR A 38 -33.72 -3.91 -7.95
N PHE A 39 -33.21 -3.18 -6.96
CA PHE A 39 -33.30 -3.52 -5.54
C PHE A 39 -34.02 -2.39 -4.78
N PRO A 40 -35.34 -2.26 -4.93
CA PRO A 40 -36.09 -1.13 -4.39
C PRO A 40 -36.13 -1.16 -2.86
N LYS A 41 -36.30 0.02 -2.23
CA LYS A 41 -36.35 0.18 -0.77
C LYS A 41 -37.43 -0.67 -0.08
N SER A 42 -38.54 -0.94 -0.76
CA SER A 42 -39.62 -1.83 -0.28
C SER A 42 -39.20 -3.30 -0.24
N GLY A 43 -38.14 -3.67 -0.96
CA GLY A 43 -37.62 -5.02 -1.06
C GLY A 43 -36.81 -5.48 0.16
N PRO A 44 -36.40 -6.77 0.13
CA PRO A 44 -35.61 -7.40 1.20
C PRO A 44 -34.15 -6.91 1.27
N ILE A 45 -33.66 -6.34 0.18
CA ILE A 45 -32.28 -5.91 0.01
C ILE A 45 -32.22 -4.40 0.21
N LYS A 46 -31.31 -3.93 1.06
CA LYS A 46 -31.10 -2.51 1.35
C LYS A 46 -29.80 -2.04 0.70
N ILE A 47 -29.89 -0.93 -0.02
CA ILE A 47 -28.74 -0.26 -0.62
C ILE A 47 -28.38 0.95 0.22
N PHE A 48 -27.12 1.02 0.60
CA PHE A 48 -26.54 2.14 1.32
C PHE A 48 -25.30 2.64 0.58
N ASP A 49 -25.27 3.93 0.31
CA ASP A 49 -24.16 4.64 -0.33
C ASP A 49 -23.58 5.73 0.58
N ASN A 50 -23.84 5.57 1.89
CA ASN A 50 -23.47 6.49 2.95
C ASN A 50 -23.14 5.72 4.25
N HIS A 51 -22.58 4.53 4.11
CA HIS A 51 -22.26 3.66 5.23
C HIS A 51 -20.80 3.27 5.19
N HIS A 52 -20.23 3.01 6.35
CA HIS A 52 -18.84 2.63 6.51
C HIS A 52 -18.67 1.53 7.56
N LEU A 53 -17.55 0.82 7.53
CA LEU A 53 -17.14 -0.05 8.61
C LEU A 53 -16.13 0.70 9.49
N PRO A 54 -16.43 0.89 10.79
CA PRO A 54 -15.47 1.53 11.68
C PRO A 54 -14.21 0.67 11.77
N THR A 55 -13.08 1.34 11.88
CA THR A 55 -11.77 0.75 12.12
C THR A 55 -11.37 1.04 13.57
N GLY A 56 -10.55 0.19 14.18
CA GLY A 56 -10.13 0.40 15.57
C GLY A 56 -9.26 1.65 15.74
N ASN A 57 -9.17 2.16 16.98
CA ASN A 57 -8.18 3.15 17.42
C ASN A 57 -8.12 4.46 16.61
N ALA A 58 -9.28 5.07 16.39
CA ALA A 58 -9.39 6.39 15.76
C ALA A 58 -8.80 6.51 14.35
N THR A 59 -8.70 5.39 13.63
CA THR A 59 -8.33 5.39 12.22
C THR A 59 -9.56 5.68 11.35
N ARG A 60 -9.34 6.16 10.11
CA ARG A 60 -10.44 6.44 9.20
C ARG A 60 -11.18 5.12 8.88
N PRO A 61 -12.52 5.11 8.91
CA PRO A 61 -13.28 3.91 8.59
C PRO A 61 -13.11 3.50 7.13
N TYR A 62 -13.34 2.23 6.82
CA TYR A 62 -13.43 1.78 5.43
C TYR A 62 -14.83 2.02 4.88
N GLU A 63 -14.91 2.80 3.81
CA GLU A 63 -16.17 3.20 3.20
C GLU A 63 -16.33 2.48 1.86
N PRO A 64 -17.20 1.46 1.75
CA PRO A 64 -17.53 0.86 0.47
C PRO A 64 -18.21 1.90 -0.45
N ASP A 65 -18.01 1.79 -1.76
CA ASP A 65 -18.72 2.67 -2.71
C ASP A 65 -20.23 2.46 -2.62
N VAL A 66 -20.64 1.19 -2.52
CA VAL A 66 -22.01 0.79 -2.20
C VAL A 66 -22.03 -0.42 -1.27
N ALA A 67 -22.73 -0.31 -0.14
CA ALA A 67 -23.07 -1.43 0.73
C ALA A 67 -24.46 -1.98 0.39
N LEU A 68 -24.54 -3.30 0.23
CA LEU A 68 -25.77 -4.03 -0.09
C LEU A 68 -26.05 -5.05 1.02
N LEU A 69 -27.12 -4.84 1.77
CA LEU A 69 -27.45 -5.66 2.94
C LEU A 69 -28.72 -6.47 2.72
N HIS A 70 -28.66 -7.76 3.05
CA HIS A 70 -29.80 -8.65 3.03
C HIS A 70 -29.90 -9.46 4.33
N GLU A 71 -30.72 -8.94 5.24
CA GLU A 71 -30.81 -9.39 6.63
C GLU A 71 -32.04 -10.29 6.92
N ARG A 72 -32.68 -10.87 5.90
CA ARG A 72 -33.86 -11.73 6.12
C ARG A 72 -33.44 -13.15 6.51
N ASN A 73 -34.33 -13.83 7.24
CA ASN A 73 -34.28 -15.28 7.54
C ASN A 73 -32.95 -15.75 8.18
N GLY A 74 -32.24 -14.87 8.91
CA GLY A 74 -30.96 -15.19 9.51
C GLY A 74 -29.80 -15.35 8.52
N LEU A 75 -29.98 -14.97 7.24
CA LEU A 75 -28.94 -15.06 6.20
C LEU A 75 -27.78 -14.08 6.47
N ASN A 76 -28.09 -12.86 6.92
CA ASN A 76 -27.11 -11.80 7.22
C ASN A 76 -26.04 -11.66 6.12
N LEU A 77 -26.47 -11.38 4.90
CA LEU A 77 -25.58 -11.18 3.76
C LEU A 77 -25.21 -9.69 3.61
N PHE A 78 -23.91 -9.41 3.66
CA PHE A 78 -23.34 -8.07 3.56
C PHE A 78 -22.40 -8.03 2.35
N LEU A 79 -22.75 -7.23 1.34
CA LEU A 79 -21.94 -7.03 0.13
C LEU A 79 -21.28 -5.65 0.19
N ASN A 80 -19.96 -5.63 0.04
CA ASN A 80 -19.19 -4.46 -0.32
C ASN A 80 -19.06 -4.44 -1.85
N ILE A 81 -19.67 -3.45 -2.50
CA ILE A 81 -19.51 -3.19 -3.93
C ILE A 81 -18.51 -2.05 -4.12
N GLU A 82 -17.45 -2.31 -4.87
CA GLU A 82 -16.42 -1.32 -5.23
C GLU A 82 -16.44 -1.07 -6.75
N ILE A 83 -16.18 0.17 -7.14
CA ILE A 83 -16.07 0.65 -8.52
C ILE A 83 -14.61 1.05 -8.75
N ASP A 84 -13.84 0.16 -9.36
CA ASP A 84 -12.41 0.35 -9.53
C ASP A 84 -12.12 1.26 -10.74
N GLU A 85 -11.46 2.41 -10.51
CA GLU A 85 -10.89 3.24 -11.58
C GLU A 85 -9.41 2.94 -11.83
N PRO A 86 -8.95 2.94 -13.10
CA PRO A 86 -7.55 2.63 -13.40
C PRO A 86 -6.55 3.69 -12.94
N TYR A 87 -7.00 4.92 -12.75
CA TYR A 87 -6.19 6.00 -12.19
C TYR A 87 -7.09 7.06 -11.60
N ASP A 88 -6.60 7.76 -10.59
CA ASP A 88 -7.26 8.90 -9.98
C ASP A 88 -7.47 10.05 -10.98
N GLY A 89 -8.63 10.71 -10.91
CA GLY A 89 -9.01 11.75 -11.87
C GLY A 89 -8.23 13.06 -11.74
N VAL A 90 -7.68 13.36 -10.55
CA VAL A 90 -7.07 14.66 -10.24
C VAL A 90 -5.54 14.58 -10.18
N PHE A 91 -5.00 13.69 -9.35
CA PHE A 91 -3.56 13.43 -9.21
C PHE A 91 -3.02 12.52 -10.31
N ARG A 92 -3.89 11.89 -11.10
CA ARG A 92 -3.53 11.03 -12.24
C ARG A 92 -2.58 9.89 -11.85
N GLN A 93 -2.73 9.38 -10.64
CA GLN A 93 -1.96 8.23 -10.17
C GLN A 93 -2.73 6.95 -10.44
N PRO A 94 -2.07 5.87 -10.88
CA PRO A 94 -2.65 4.54 -10.91
C PRO A 94 -3.32 4.19 -9.57
N THR A 95 -4.48 3.56 -9.68
CA THR A 95 -5.32 3.13 -8.56
C THR A 95 -5.87 1.74 -8.87
N HIS A 96 -6.26 1.02 -7.81
CA HIS A 96 -6.85 -0.32 -7.92
C HIS A 96 -6.04 -1.29 -8.78
N CYS A 97 -4.71 -1.16 -8.74
CA CYS A 97 -3.83 -2.06 -9.46
C CYS A 97 -3.76 -3.40 -8.72
N GLN A 98 -3.32 -4.44 -9.43
CA GLN A 98 -3.11 -5.77 -8.86
C GLN A 98 -2.36 -5.70 -7.50
N GLY A 99 -3.02 -6.16 -6.44
CA GLY A 99 -2.46 -6.20 -5.08
C GLY A 99 -2.71 -4.95 -4.22
N ASP A 100 -3.11 -3.81 -4.80
CA ASP A 100 -3.31 -2.56 -4.04
C ASP A 100 -4.37 -2.68 -2.94
N ASP A 101 -5.41 -3.46 -3.21
CA ASP A 101 -6.60 -3.53 -2.39
C ASP A 101 -6.74 -4.81 -1.57
N ASP A 102 -5.77 -5.73 -1.65
CA ASP A 102 -5.81 -7.03 -0.99
C ASP A 102 -6.04 -6.90 0.53
N SER A 103 -5.40 -5.90 1.12
CA SER A 103 -5.55 -5.57 2.54
C SER A 103 -6.96 -5.08 2.90
N ARG A 104 -7.56 -4.24 2.04
CA ARG A 104 -8.92 -3.74 2.21
C ARG A 104 -9.92 -4.89 2.05
N ASP A 105 -9.75 -5.73 1.04
CA ASP A 105 -10.65 -6.88 0.86
C ASP A 105 -10.56 -7.87 2.01
N LEU A 106 -9.35 -8.10 2.52
CA LEU A 106 -9.12 -8.96 3.68
C LEU A 106 -9.79 -8.39 4.93
N PHE A 107 -9.80 -7.07 5.09
CA PHE A 107 -10.52 -6.41 6.19
C PHE A 107 -12.02 -6.74 6.17
N PHE A 108 -12.67 -6.59 5.02
CA PHE A 108 -14.10 -6.86 4.83
C PHE A 108 -14.42 -8.36 4.98
N THR A 109 -13.67 -9.22 4.30
CA THR A 109 -13.93 -10.66 4.29
C THR A 109 -13.69 -11.34 5.64
N ARG A 110 -12.73 -10.86 6.45
CA ARG A 110 -12.56 -11.31 7.84
C ARG A 110 -13.67 -10.86 8.78
N ARG A 111 -14.52 -9.93 8.34
CA ARG A 111 -15.66 -9.37 9.09
C ARG A 111 -17.00 -9.77 8.50
N GLY A 112 -17.02 -10.85 7.72
CA GLY A 112 -18.25 -11.47 7.20
C GLY A 112 -18.81 -10.83 5.94
N TRP A 113 -18.10 -9.87 5.33
CA TRP A 113 -18.55 -9.22 4.10
C TRP A 113 -18.03 -9.94 2.86
N VAL A 114 -18.86 -10.02 1.83
CA VAL A 114 -18.44 -10.39 0.48
C VAL A 114 -18.01 -9.12 -0.24
N VAL A 115 -16.86 -9.15 -0.91
CA VAL A 115 -16.39 -8.03 -1.72
C VAL A 115 -16.61 -8.35 -3.19
N LEU A 116 -17.27 -7.45 -3.91
CA LEU A 116 -17.50 -7.54 -5.35
C LEU A 116 -17.06 -6.24 -6.01
N ARG A 117 -16.16 -6.33 -6.98
CA ARG A 117 -15.62 -5.17 -7.68
C ARG A 117 -15.96 -5.18 -9.16
N PHE A 118 -16.32 -4.01 -9.67
CA PHE A 118 -16.50 -3.75 -11.09
C PHE A 118 -15.51 -2.67 -11.54
N ALA A 119 -15.00 -2.77 -12.75
CA ALA A 119 -14.28 -1.64 -13.33
C ALA A 119 -15.27 -0.51 -13.65
N GLU A 120 -14.86 0.75 -13.47
CA GLU A 120 -15.70 1.92 -13.75
C GLU A 120 -16.30 1.88 -15.17
N ILE A 121 -15.53 1.43 -16.17
CA ILE A 121 -16.04 1.28 -17.54
C ILE A 121 -17.18 0.26 -17.66
N GLN A 122 -17.17 -0.82 -16.87
CA GLN A 122 -18.26 -1.80 -16.85
C GLN A 122 -19.51 -1.18 -16.25
N VAL A 123 -19.35 -0.44 -15.15
CA VAL A 123 -20.45 0.28 -14.49
C VAL A 123 -21.03 1.35 -15.42
N HIS A 124 -20.18 2.08 -16.13
CA HIS A 124 -20.60 3.16 -17.02
C HIS A 124 -21.31 2.63 -18.29
N GLN A 125 -20.75 1.62 -18.94
CA GLN A 125 -21.23 1.16 -20.25
C GLN A 125 -22.21 -0.02 -20.17
N GLN A 126 -22.18 -0.80 -19.08
CA GLN A 126 -22.97 -2.03 -18.91
C GLN A 126 -23.59 -2.13 -17.49
N PRO A 127 -24.29 -1.09 -16.99
CA PRO A 127 -24.79 -1.07 -15.61
C PRO A 127 -25.81 -2.17 -15.30
N GLU A 128 -26.70 -2.51 -16.24
CA GLU A 128 -27.67 -3.61 -16.06
C GLU A 128 -26.97 -4.96 -15.92
N ALA A 129 -25.91 -5.21 -16.71
CA ALA A 129 -25.13 -6.44 -16.60
C ALA A 129 -24.39 -6.53 -15.24
N CYS A 130 -23.91 -5.39 -14.71
CA CYS A 130 -23.35 -5.34 -13.36
C CYS A 130 -24.40 -5.64 -12.28
N CYS A 131 -25.62 -5.08 -12.43
CA CYS A 131 -26.75 -5.39 -11.55
C CYS A 131 -27.14 -6.88 -11.63
N ALA A 132 -27.09 -7.49 -12.82
CA ALA A 132 -27.37 -8.90 -13.02
C ALA A 132 -26.37 -9.79 -12.29
N VAL A 133 -25.08 -9.46 -12.31
CA VAL A 133 -24.05 -10.19 -11.52
C VAL A 133 -24.39 -10.17 -10.03
N ILE A 134 -24.79 -9.02 -9.48
CA ILE A 134 -25.21 -8.90 -8.08
C ILE A 134 -26.45 -9.76 -7.81
N ALA A 135 -27.48 -9.67 -8.67
CA ALA A 135 -28.71 -10.43 -8.50
C ALA A 135 -28.47 -11.95 -8.56
N HIS A 136 -27.60 -12.42 -9.46
CA HIS A 136 -27.19 -13.82 -9.54
C HIS A 136 -26.38 -14.26 -8.31
N LEU A 137 -25.49 -13.42 -7.79
CA LEU A 137 -24.78 -13.71 -6.54
C LEU A 137 -25.76 -13.88 -5.38
N ILE A 138 -26.72 -12.97 -5.23
CA ILE A 138 -27.74 -13.06 -4.18
C ILE A 138 -28.58 -14.33 -4.37
N ALA A 139 -29.06 -14.64 -5.58
CA ALA A 139 -29.84 -15.86 -5.84
C ALA A 139 -29.09 -17.16 -5.51
N ARG A 140 -27.76 -17.16 -5.63
CA ARG A 140 -26.93 -18.32 -5.25
C ARG A 140 -26.78 -18.48 -3.73
N LEU A 141 -26.88 -17.39 -2.97
CA LEU A 141 -26.73 -17.36 -1.51
C LEU A 141 -28.08 -17.43 -0.79
N ASP A 142 -29.13 -16.88 -1.40
CA ASP A 142 -30.52 -16.98 -1.00
C ASP A 142 -31.34 -17.62 -2.14
N PRO A 143 -31.63 -18.94 -2.06
CA PRO A 143 -32.46 -19.62 -3.04
C PRO A 143 -33.89 -19.08 -3.15
N THR A 144 -34.36 -18.27 -2.19
CA THR A 144 -35.71 -17.66 -2.24
C THR A 144 -35.73 -16.35 -3.03
N TYR A 145 -34.57 -15.78 -3.35
CA TYR A 145 -34.46 -14.55 -4.11
C TYR A 145 -34.77 -14.78 -5.60
N GLN A 146 -35.74 -14.03 -6.12
CA GLN A 146 -36.11 -14.07 -7.53
C GLN A 146 -35.45 -12.95 -8.30
N ILE A 147 -34.68 -13.31 -9.33
CA ILE A 147 -33.98 -12.35 -10.18
C ILE A 147 -35.00 -11.64 -11.10
N PRO A 148 -35.02 -10.30 -11.17
CA PRO A 148 -35.86 -9.56 -12.12
C PRO A 148 -35.64 -10.02 -13.57
N ALA A 149 -36.73 -10.14 -14.37
CA ALA A 149 -36.67 -10.66 -15.73
C ALA A 149 -35.68 -9.89 -16.62
N ASP A 150 -35.65 -8.56 -16.52
CA ASP A 150 -34.70 -7.69 -17.24
C ASP A 150 -33.24 -8.08 -16.93
N LEU A 151 -32.93 -8.41 -15.67
CA LEU A 151 -31.58 -8.79 -15.25
C LEU A 151 -31.22 -10.22 -15.67
N GLN A 152 -32.18 -11.13 -15.78
CA GLN A 152 -31.93 -12.46 -16.35
C GLN A 152 -31.48 -12.39 -17.81
N ALA A 153 -31.99 -11.39 -18.55
CA ALA A 153 -31.66 -11.18 -19.96
C ALA A 153 -30.41 -10.30 -20.19
N ALA A 154 -29.95 -9.56 -19.18
CA ALA A 154 -28.86 -8.58 -19.31
C ALA A 154 -27.45 -9.20 -19.53
N GLY A 155 -27.31 -10.51 -19.32
CA GLY A 155 -26.02 -11.21 -19.48
C GLY A 155 -24.99 -10.80 -18.41
N THR A 156 -23.71 -10.98 -18.73
CA THR A 156 -22.59 -10.58 -17.86
C THR A 156 -21.79 -9.46 -18.51
N PRO A 157 -21.25 -8.50 -17.73
CA PRO A 157 -20.46 -7.41 -18.28
C PRO A 157 -19.20 -7.96 -18.96
N THR A 158 -18.73 -7.26 -19.99
CA THR A 158 -17.50 -7.63 -20.71
C THR A 158 -16.34 -7.79 -19.74
N GLY A 159 -15.67 -8.95 -19.78
CA GLY A 159 -14.55 -9.25 -18.89
C GLY A 159 -13.36 -8.32 -19.15
N LEU A 160 -12.80 -7.76 -18.08
CA LEU A 160 -11.61 -6.92 -18.12
C LEU A 160 -10.53 -7.54 -17.22
N PRO A 161 -9.31 -7.79 -17.72
CA PRO A 161 -8.21 -8.21 -16.87
C PRO A 161 -7.91 -7.15 -15.81
N ALA A 162 -7.58 -7.57 -14.60
CA ALA A 162 -7.07 -6.65 -13.59
C ALA A 162 -5.80 -5.97 -14.11
N TRP A 163 -5.72 -4.65 -14.01
CA TRP A 163 -4.59 -3.88 -14.52
C TRP A 163 -3.46 -3.76 -13.49
N ASN A 164 -2.23 -3.63 -13.97
CA ASN A 164 -1.08 -3.25 -13.16
C ASN A 164 -0.79 -1.74 -13.33
N ALA A 165 0.14 -1.19 -12.55
CA ALA A 165 0.40 0.25 -12.59
C ALA A 165 0.99 0.71 -13.94
N VAL A 166 1.74 -0.15 -14.62
CA VAL A 166 2.21 0.11 -16.00
C VAL A 166 1.03 0.34 -16.95
N GLN A 167 0.05 -0.58 -16.96
CA GLN A 167 -1.11 -0.48 -17.85
C GLN A 167 -2.01 0.70 -17.47
N ALA A 168 -2.26 0.91 -16.18
CA ALA A 168 -2.95 2.08 -15.67
C ALA A 168 -2.30 3.39 -16.13
N ARG A 169 -0.96 3.47 -16.08
CA ARG A 169 -0.22 4.65 -16.56
C ARG A 169 -0.31 4.84 -18.07
N LYS A 170 -0.36 3.76 -18.85
CA LYS A 170 -0.61 3.84 -20.31
C LYS A 170 -2.00 4.42 -20.58
N TRP A 171 -3.02 3.94 -19.86
CA TRP A 171 -4.39 4.45 -19.96
C TRP A 171 -4.55 5.88 -19.46
N GLU A 172 -3.81 6.27 -18.43
CA GLU A 172 -3.72 7.64 -17.93
C GLU A 172 -3.20 8.57 -19.04
N LYS A 173 -2.04 8.27 -19.64
CA LYS A 173 -1.51 9.09 -20.76
C LYS A 173 -2.43 9.14 -21.97
N ALA A 174 -3.17 8.06 -22.22
CA ALA A 174 -4.13 7.97 -23.32
C ALA A 174 -5.49 8.64 -23.00
N ARG A 175 -5.66 9.21 -21.79
CA ARG A 175 -6.93 9.81 -21.34
C ARG A 175 -8.11 8.83 -21.48
N TYR A 176 -7.84 7.57 -21.14
CA TYR A 176 -8.74 6.46 -21.33
C TYR A 176 -10.08 6.63 -20.60
N ARG A 177 -10.07 7.07 -19.34
CA ARG A 177 -11.30 7.33 -18.56
C ARG A 177 -12.10 8.46 -19.17
N GLU A 178 -11.44 9.58 -19.45
CA GLU A 178 -12.07 10.74 -20.09
C GLU A 178 -12.74 10.37 -21.41
N SER A 179 -12.07 9.54 -22.21
CA SER A 179 -12.58 9.06 -23.49
C SER A 179 -13.88 8.27 -23.36
N TYR A 180 -13.92 7.26 -22.48
CA TYR A 180 -15.14 6.46 -22.34
C TYR A 180 -16.25 7.15 -21.53
N LEU A 181 -15.91 8.08 -20.65
CA LEU A 181 -16.87 8.89 -19.88
C LEU A 181 -17.41 10.08 -20.69
N GLY A 182 -16.76 10.45 -21.80
CA GLY A 182 -17.14 11.59 -22.63
C GLY A 182 -16.89 12.94 -21.95
N ILE A 183 -15.80 13.08 -21.19
CA ILE A 183 -15.45 14.30 -20.45
C ILE A 183 -14.08 14.87 -20.84
N ASP A 184 -13.87 16.16 -20.62
CA ASP A 184 -12.57 16.81 -20.86
C ASP A 184 -11.65 16.80 -19.63
N SER A 185 -12.18 16.78 -18.41
CA SER A 185 -11.38 16.67 -17.18
C SER A 185 -12.26 16.36 -15.97
N PHE A 186 -11.66 15.80 -14.92
CA PHE A 186 -12.34 15.51 -13.64
C PHE A 186 -12.43 16.71 -12.69
N GLY A 187 -11.82 17.87 -13.03
CA GLY A 187 -11.81 19.05 -12.18
C GLY A 187 -10.84 18.95 -10.99
N ARG A 188 -11.24 19.45 -9.82
CA ARG A 188 -10.46 19.44 -8.57
C ARG A 188 -11.27 18.71 -7.49
N TYR A 189 -10.59 18.10 -6.51
CA TYR A 189 -11.28 17.64 -5.32
C TYR A 189 -11.97 18.80 -4.61
N ALA A 190 -13.20 18.58 -4.16
CA ALA A 190 -13.79 19.42 -3.12
C ALA A 190 -12.98 19.20 -1.82
N GLU A 191 -12.80 20.26 -1.02
CA GLU A 191 -12.24 20.10 0.33
C GLU A 191 -13.14 19.16 1.13
N SER A 192 -12.67 17.95 1.39
CA SER A 192 -13.38 17.01 2.24
C SER A 192 -13.14 17.39 3.70
N GLY A 193 -14.23 17.56 4.45
CA GLY A 193 -14.15 17.59 5.89
C GLY A 193 -13.56 16.26 6.38
N VAL A 194 -12.58 16.32 7.28
CA VAL A 194 -12.02 15.15 7.94
C VAL A 194 -13.18 14.44 8.65
N SER A 195 -13.59 13.28 8.16
CA SER A 195 -14.51 12.42 8.90
C SER A 195 -13.79 12.01 10.18
N SER A 196 -14.24 12.52 11.31
CA SER A 196 -13.67 12.20 12.61
C SER A 196 -13.79 10.70 12.84
N ALA A 197 -12.74 10.11 13.39
CA ALA A 197 -12.81 8.82 14.06
C ALA A 197 -14.11 8.66 14.84
N SER A 198 -14.91 7.64 14.51
CA SER A 198 -16.10 7.36 15.30
C SER A 198 -15.70 6.70 16.63
N GLU A 199 -16.39 7.06 17.71
CA GLU A 199 -16.17 6.41 19.01
C GLU A 199 -16.43 4.92 18.88
N GLN A 200 -15.49 4.09 19.32
CA GLN A 200 -15.59 2.63 19.22
C GLN A 200 -16.67 2.12 20.16
N LEU A 201 -17.63 1.37 19.61
CA LEU A 201 -18.70 0.78 20.43
C LEU A 201 -18.20 -0.50 21.13
N PRO A 202 -18.69 -0.84 22.34
CA PRO A 202 -18.29 -2.06 23.06
C PRO A 202 -18.44 -3.34 22.22
N VAL A 203 -19.55 -3.46 21.48
CA VAL A 203 -19.83 -4.60 20.59
C VAL A 203 -18.78 -4.74 19.48
N GLU A 204 -18.24 -3.63 18.99
CA GLU A 204 -17.20 -3.66 17.96
C GLU A 204 -15.89 -4.13 18.54
N ALA A 205 -15.53 -3.72 19.76
CA ALA A 205 -14.34 -4.23 20.43
C ALA A 205 -14.42 -5.75 20.66
N GLU A 206 -15.62 -6.28 20.93
CA GLU A 206 -15.85 -7.73 21.02
C GLU A 206 -15.71 -8.42 19.66
N ILE A 207 -16.28 -7.84 18.60
CA ILE A 207 -16.13 -8.35 17.22
C ILE A 207 -14.65 -8.38 16.83
N GLU A 208 -13.88 -7.33 17.11
CA GLU A 208 -12.45 -7.29 16.80
C GLU A 208 -11.66 -8.38 17.54
N LYS A 209 -11.99 -8.66 18.81
CA LYS A 209 -11.40 -9.80 19.55
C LYS A 209 -11.70 -11.14 18.88
N LEU A 210 -12.91 -11.32 18.33
CA LEU A 210 -13.28 -12.53 17.60
C LEU A 210 -12.53 -12.64 16.27
N VAL A 211 -12.36 -11.52 15.54
CA VAL A 211 -11.59 -11.47 14.29
C VAL A 211 -10.14 -11.91 14.54
N ASP A 212 -9.50 -11.38 15.59
CA ASP A 212 -8.11 -11.68 15.94
C ASP A 212 -7.89 -13.14 16.37
N GLN A 213 -8.91 -13.80 16.97
CA GLN A 213 -8.85 -15.21 17.31
C GLN A 213 -8.87 -16.13 16.07
N VAL A 214 -9.57 -15.70 15.01
CA VAL A 214 -9.74 -16.47 13.78
C VAL A 214 -8.61 -16.19 12.78
N ALA A 215 -8.02 -15.00 12.83
CA ALA A 215 -6.91 -14.57 11.99
C ALA A 215 -5.62 -14.41 12.80
N ALA A 216 -4.70 -15.38 12.68
CA ALA A 216 -3.39 -15.26 13.33
C ALA A 216 -2.65 -14.02 12.80
N LEU A 217 -2.49 -13.01 13.66
CA LEU A 217 -1.61 -11.89 13.39
C LEU A 217 -0.14 -12.35 13.46
N PRO A 218 0.78 -11.68 12.75
CA PRO A 218 2.19 -11.94 12.91
C PRO A 218 2.61 -11.73 14.37
N LYS A 219 3.66 -12.43 14.78
CA LYS A 219 4.23 -12.27 16.13
C LYS A 219 4.76 -10.85 16.30
N LEU A 220 4.83 -10.41 17.56
CA LEU A 220 5.55 -9.19 17.92
C LEU A 220 6.98 -9.24 17.34
N PRO A 221 7.52 -8.10 16.91
CA PRO A 221 8.92 -8.02 16.50
C PRO A 221 9.83 -8.54 17.61
N SER A 222 10.87 -9.29 17.23
CA SER A 222 11.90 -9.72 18.18
C SER A 222 12.57 -8.48 18.80
N THR A 223 12.81 -8.51 20.11
CA THR A 223 13.45 -7.38 20.82
C THR A 223 14.93 -7.67 21.04
N GLY A 224 15.77 -7.07 20.21
CA GLY A 224 17.23 -7.04 20.41
C GLY A 224 17.65 -6.16 21.61
N PRO A 225 18.90 -6.26 22.09
CA PRO A 225 19.41 -5.48 23.22
C PRO A 225 19.30 -3.96 23.07
N LEU A 226 19.44 -3.42 21.85
CA LEU A 226 19.24 -1.98 21.61
C LEU A 226 17.78 -1.57 21.84
N SER A 227 16.81 -2.39 21.42
CA SER A 227 15.38 -2.15 21.67
C SER A 227 15.03 -2.21 23.16
N LYS A 228 15.70 -3.10 23.92
CA LYS A 228 15.54 -3.18 25.38
C LYS A 228 16.14 -1.97 26.11
N THR A 229 17.29 -1.50 25.65
CA THR A 229 17.99 -0.33 26.21
C THR A 229 17.27 0.97 25.87
N ASN A 230 16.68 1.04 24.68
CA ASN A 230 15.96 2.19 24.15
C ASN A 230 14.50 1.80 23.83
N PRO A 231 13.66 1.59 24.86
CA PRO A 231 12.30 1.10 24.68
C PRO A 231 11.43 2.08 23.91
N ASP A 232 10.61 1.53 23.02
CA ASP A 232 9.57 2.26 22.28
C ASP A 232 8.20 1.82 22.79
N THR A 233 7.44 2.71 23.41
CA THR A 233 6.12 2.38 23.98
C THR A 233 5.08 2.02 22.91
N ARG A 234 5.29 2.40 21.65
CA ARG A 234 4.38 2.18 20.52
C ARG A 234 4.56 0.81 19.87
N HIS A 235 5.62 0.06 20.19
CA HIS A 235 5.95 -1.23 19.55
C HIS A 235 4.82 -2.27 19.65
N GLN A 236 4.00 -2.21 20.70
CA GLN A 236 2.93 -3.19 20.94
C GLN A 236 1.81 -3.12 19.90
N ALA A 237 1.67 -2.00 19.20
CA ALA A 237 0.66 -1.81 18.17
C ALA A 237 1.09 -2.34 16.80
N LEU A 238 2.39 -2.39 16.51
CA LEU A 238 2.89 -2.71 15.16
C LEU A 238 3.31 -4.18 15.05
N ARG A 239 2.92 -4.83 13.96
CA ARG A 239 3.37 -6.16 13.55
C ARG A 239 3.84 -6.10 12.10
N PHE A 240 4.79 -6.95 11.76
CA PHE A 240 5.28 -7.11 10.40
C PHE A 240 5.31 -8.59 10.02
N ASP A 241 4.68 -8.93 8.91
CA ASP A 241 4.80 -10.23 8.26
C ASP A 241 5.93 -10.15 7.22
N ALA A 242 7.07 -10.75 7.54
CA ALA A 242 8.22 -10.75 6.64
C ALA A 242 7.97 -11.57 5.35
N THR A 243 7.12 -12.61 5.40
CA THR A 243 6.81 -13.45 4.25
C THR A 243 5.86 -12.74 3.29
N ALA A 244 4.81 -12.10 3.83
CA ALA A 244 3.87 -11.31 3.04
C ALA A 244 4.37 -9.89 2.73
N HIS A 245 5.46 -9.45 3.35
CA HIS A 245 5.97 -8.08 3.33
C HIS A 245 4.89 -7.04 3.71
N GLN A 246 4.10 -7.35 4.76
CA GLN A 246 2.90 -6.58 5.12
C GLN A 246 2.98 -6.11 6.58
N TYR A 247 2.70 -4.82 6.80
CA TYR A 247 2.60 -4.24 8.14
C TYR A 247 1.16 -4.28 8.64
N TYR A 248 1.01 -4.39 9.97
CA TYR A 248 -0.28 -4.28 10.65
C TYR A 248 -0.16 -3.35 11.86
N ILE A 249 -0.94 -2.28 11.91
CA ILE A 249 -1.06 -1.39 13.06
C ILE A 249 -2.37 -1.73 13.76
N ASN A 250 -2.29 -2.18 15.02
CA ASN A 250 -3.43 -2.62 15.82
C ASN A 250 -4.29 -3.68 15.10
N GLY A 251 -3.62 -4.64 14.46
CA GLY A 251 -4.27 -5.71 13.69
C GLY A 251 -4.79 -5.30 12.31
N GLN A 252 -4.78 -4.01 11.98
CA GLN A 252 -5.24 -3.48 10.71
C GLN A 252 -4.07 -3.34 9.73
N PRO A 253 -4.21 -3.75 8.45
CA PRO A 253 -3.13 -3.60 7.48
C PRO A 253 -2.70 -2.14 7.28
N ALA A 254 -1.40 -1.93 7.14
CA ALA A 254 -0.78 -0.63 6.93
C ALA A 254 0.04 -0.61 5.63
N THR A 255 0.03 0.52 4.93
CA THR A 255 0.84 0.72 3.73
C THR A 255 2.31 0.89 4.11
N ALA A 256 3.21 0.19 3.41
CA ALA A 256 4.64 0.37 3.60
C ALA A 256 5.12 1.71 3.01
N VAL A 257 6.08 2.37 3.67
CA VAL A 257 6.71 3.61 3.15
C VAL A 257 7.29 3.39 1.74
N SER A 258 7.93 2.25 1.49
CA SER A 258 8.46 1.89 0.16
C SER A 258 7.37 1.83 -0.91
N THR A 259 6.19 1.27 -0.57
CA THR A 259 5.03 1.21 -1.48
C THR A 259 4.48 2.59 -1.81
N ILE A 260 4.47 3.52 -0.84
CA ILE A 260 4.06 4.90 -1.13
C ILE A 260 5.06 5.54 -2.08
N VAL A 261 6.36 5.42 -1.82
CA VAL A 261 7.40 5.98 -2.69
C VAL A 261 7.28 5.46 -4.11
N SER A 262 7.16 4.14 -4.29
CA SER A 262 7.12 3.52 -5.62
C SER A 262 5.95 4.01 -6.48
N ARG A 263 4.79 4.32 -5.89
CA ARG A 263 3.61 4.82 -6.62
C ARG A 263 3.85 6.12 -7.38
N PHE A 264 4.80 6.94 -6.93
CA PHE A 264 5.13 8.21 -7.59
C PHE A 264 6.20 8.09 -8.69
N PHE A 265 6.76 6.89 -8.89
CA PHE A 265 7.72 6.64 -9.95
C PHE A 265 7.12 5.70 -11.01
N PRO A 266 7.57 5.78 -12.27
CA PRO A 266 7.20 4.82 -13.30
C PRO A 266 7.63 3.40 -12.92
N GLU A 267 6.71 2.44 -13.02
CA GLU A 267 7.10 1.03 -12.97
C GLU A 267 7.89 0.63 -14.22
N PHE A 268 8.85 -0.28 -14.03
CA PHE A 268 9.63 -0.81 -15.12
C PHE A 268 8.77 -1.75 -15.98
N ASP A 269 8.52 -1.36 -17.23
CA ASP A 269 7.78 -2.18 -18.19
C ASP A 269 8.68 -3.32 -18.71
N THR A 270 8.77 -4.40 -17.91
CA THR A 270 9.59 -5.57 -18.22
C THR A 270 9.27 -6.14 -19.60
N ALA A 271 7.98 -6.25 -19.96
CA ALA A 271 7.56 -6.81 -21.23
C ALA A 271 8.03 -5.96 -22.43
N TYR A 272 7.87 -4.64 -22.35
CA TYR A 272 8.35 -3.73 -23.38
C TYR A 272 9.88 -3.77 -23.51
N TRP A 273 10.59 -3.65 -22.38
CA TRP A 273 12.04 -3.56 -22.38
C TRP A 273 12.73 -4.87 -22.73
N SER A 274 12.20 -6.02 -22.26
CA SER A 274 12.77 -7.31 -22.59
C SER A 274 12.60 -7.62 -24.08
N ALA A 275 11.42 -7.35 -24.67
CA ALA A 275 11.21 -7.49 -26.11
C ALA A 275 12.18 -6.61 -26.93
N ARG A 276 12.41 -5.37 -26.48
CA ARG A 276 13.32 -4.44 -27.15
C ARG A 276 14.79 -4.83 -27.02
N LYS A 277 15.21 -5.38 -25.87
CA LYS A 277 16.62 -5.70 -25.57
C LYS A 277 17.01 -7.13 -25.91
N ALA A 278 16.05 -8.04 -26.05
CA ALA A 278 16.27 -9.43 -26.45
C ALA A 278 17.03 -9.54 -27.77
N SER A 279 16.64 -8.74 -28.77
CA SER A 279 17.29 -8.74 -30.09
C SER A 279 18.76 -8.29 -30.05
N GLU A 280 19.12 -7.39 -29.13
CA GLU A 280 20.50 -6.93 -28.95
C GLU A 280 21.39 -8.00 -28.27
N ASN A 281 20.78 -8.89 -27.47
CA ASN A 281 21.49 -9.89 -26.67
C ASN A 281 21.43 -11.31 -27.27
N GLY A 282 20.78 -11.49 -28.42
CA GLY A 282 20.66 -12.80 -29.08
C GLY A 282 19.84 -13.82 -28.29
N CYS A 283 18.92 -13.38 -27.42
CA CYS A 283 18.02 -14.23 -26.63
C CYS A 283 16.55 -13.86 -26.85
N THR A 284 15.63 -14.61 -26.26
CA THR A 284 14.20 -14.28 -26.25
C THR A 284 13.85 -13.24 -25.19
N ALA A 285 12.69 -12.60 -25.33
CA ALA A 285 12.19 -11.61 -24.38
C ALA A 285 11.91 -12.27 -23.01
N GLU A 286 11.41 -13.50 -23.02
CA GLU A 286 11.11 -14.30 -21.84
C GLU A 286 12.39 -14.67 -21.10
N GLU A 287 13.42 -15.15 -21.80
CA GLU A 287 14.72 -15.47 -21.20
C GLU A 287 15.37 -14.23 -20.58
N LEU A 288 15.34 -13.09 -21.27
CA LEU A 288 15.92 -11.86 -20.74
C LEU A 288 15.15 -11.34 -19.52
N ALA A 289 13.82 -11.40 -19.54
CA ALA A 289 13.00 -11.06 -18.39
C ALA A 289 13.28 -11.98 -17.19
N GLN A 290 13.45 -13.29 -17.43
CA GLN A 290 13.81 -14.24 -16.38
C GLN A 290 15.21 -13.95 -15.81
N GLN A 291 16.20 -13.66 -16.65
CA GLN A 291 17.53 -13.27 -16.17
C GLN A 291 17.50 -12.00 -15.30
N TRP A 292 16.67 -11.02 -15.64
CA TRP A 292 16.48 -9.83 -14.80
C TRP A 292 15.80 -10.18 -13.48
N ALA A 293 14.78 -11.04 -13.50
CA ALA A 293 14.09 -11.51 -12.30
C ALA A 293 15.05 -12.27 -11.37
N ASP A 294 15.87 -13.18 -11.89
CA ASP A 294 16.84 -13.96 -11.12
C ASP A 294 17.91 -13.05 -10.49
N LYS A 295 18.42 -12.08 -11.26
CA LYS A 295 19.38 -11.08 -10.74
C LYS A 295 18.75 -10.21 -9.65
N ALA A 296 17.48 -9.81 -9.81
CA ALA A 296 16.76 -9.04 -8.81
C ALA A 296 16.55 -9.85 -7.53
N ALA A 297 16.14 -11.11 -7.64
CA ALA A 297 15.97 -12.02 -6.50
C ALA A 297 17.30 -12.26 -5.76
N ALA A 298 18.38 -12.58 -6.48
CA ALA A 298 19.70 -12.76 -5.89
C ALA A 298 20.21 -11.48 -5.18
N SER A 299 20.01 -10.32 -5.79
CA SER A 299 20.40 -9.03 -5.19
C SER A 299 19.60 -8.72 -3.92
N SER A 300 18.28 -9.00 -3.93
CA SER A 300 17.39 -8.81 -2.78
C SER A 300 17.76 -9.73 -1.62
N SER A 301 17.99 -11.02 -1.89
CA SER A 301 18.39 -12.00 -0.87
C SER A 301 19.74 -11.64 -0.24
N ALA A 302 20.73 -11.23 -1.05
CA ALA A 302 22.03 -10.82 -0.54
C ALA A 302 21.96 -9.50 0.26
N GLY A 303 21.10 -8.56 -0.15
CA GLY A 303 20.82 -7.35 0.63
C GLY A 303 20.20 -7.68 1.98
N THR A 304 19.18 -8.53 2.00
CA THR A 304 18.50 -8.99 3.24
C THR A 304 19.50 -9.66 4.19
N ALA A 305 20.36 -10.54 3.68
CA ALA A 305 21.40 -11.18 4.47
C ALA A 305 22.40 -10.18 5.07
N LEU A 306 22.77 -9.14 4.32
CA LEU A 306 23.66 -8.09 4.83
C LEU A 306 23.01 -7.28 5.96
N HIS A 307 21.74 -6.88 5.81
CA HIS A 307 21.01 -6.17 6.86
C HIS A 307 20.93 -7.00 8.14
N GLN A 308 20.59 -8.29 8.01
CA GLN A 308 20.54 -9.20 9.16
C GLN A 308 21.90 -9.27 9.87
N GLN A 309 23.02 -9.41 9.13
CA GLN A 309 24.35 -9.44 9.73
C GLN A 309 24.69 -8.13 10.46
N ILE A 310 24.32 -6.98 9.90
CA ILE A 310 24.55 -5.67 10.52
C ILE A 310 23.69 -5.51 11.79
N GLU A 311 22.43 -5.93 11.75
CA GLU A 311 21.54 -5.93 12.91
C GLU A 311 22.10 -6.83 14.03
N GLU A 312 22.54 -8.04 13.69
CA GLU A 312 23.14 -8.99 14.62
C GLU A 312 24.45 -8.46 15.24
N PHE A 313 25.28 -7.78 14.44
CA PHE A 313 26.50 -7.12 14.91
C PHE A 313 26.18 -6.06 15.97
N TYR A 314 25.27 -5.13 15.68
CA TYR A 314 24.96 -4.05 16.61
C TYR A 314 24.22 -4.51 17.87
N ASN A 315 23.44 -5.58 17.77
CA ASN A 315 22.66 -6.09 18.90
C ASN A 315 23.43 -7.09 19.77
N TYR A 316 24.29 -7.92 19.18
CA TYR A 316 24.89 -9.07 19.86
C TYR A 316 26.41 -9.14 19.72
N GLY A 317 27.04 -8.24 18.97
CA GLY A 317 28.47 -8.30 18.67
C GLY A 317 28.86 -9.45 17.75
N THR A 318 27.90 -10.05 17.04
CA THR A 318 28.14 -11.14 16.10
C THR A 318 28.76 -10.60 14.82
N SER A 319 29.95 -11.09 14.45
CA SER A 319 30.57 -10.75 13.17
C SER A 319 29.88 -11.46 12.01
N GLY A 320 29.65 -10.73 10.92
CA GLY A 320 29.22 -11.25 9.63
C GLY A 320 30.37 -11.69 8.72
N THR A 321 30.04 -11.97 7.45
CA THR A 321 30.97 -12.44 6.42
C THR A 321 30.68 -11.77 5.08
N GLY A 322 31.66 -11.77 4.18
CA GLY A 322 31.54 -11.15 2.85
C GLY A 322 32.18 -9.76 2.77
N SER A 323 32.54 -9.34 1.56
CA SER A 323 33.23 -8.06 1.32
C SER A 323 32.32 -6.85 1.60
N ASP A 324 31.02 -6.99 1.38
CA ASP A 324 30.00 -6.01 1.78
C ASP A 324 29.93 -5.84 3.31
N PHE A 325 30.04 -6.91 4.09
CA PHE A 325 30.16 -6.81 5.54
C PHE A 325 31.50 -6.20 5.98
N VAL A 326 32.59 -6.46 5.26
CA VAL A 326 33.89 -5.77 5.50
C VAL A 326 33.77 -4.27 5.24
N HIS A 327 33.07 -3.84 4.19
CA HIS A 327 32.76 -2.43 3.96
C HIS A 327 31.99 -1.82 5.14
N PHE A 328 31.04 -2.57 5.72
CA PHE A 328 30.32 -2.13 6.91
C PHE A 328 31.25 -2.00 8.13
N LEU A 329 32.14 -2.97 8.39
CA LEU A 329 33.11 -2.88 9.50
C LEU A 329 34.03 -1.66 9.34
N ASN A 330 34.49 -1.39 8.11
CA ASN A 330 35.28 -0.19 7.82
C ASN A 330 34.49 1.10 8.12
N PHE A 331 33.21 1.15 7.74
CA PHE A 331 32.32 2.25 8.10
C PHE A 331 32.20 2.38 9.64
N HIS A 332 31.92 1.29 10.34
CA HIS A 332 31.74 1.27 11.80
C HIS A 332 33.00 1.78 12.53
N HIS A 333 34.19 1.32 12.14
CA HIS A 333 35.45 1.78 12.72
C HIS A 333 35.71 3.28 12.46
N ALA A 334 35.50 3.73 11.23
CA ALA A 334 35.70 5.14 10.86
C ALA A 334 34.68 6.08 11.53
N HIS A 335 33.50 5.56 11.88
CA HIS A 335 32.41 6.30 12.53
C HIS A 335 32.16 5.82 13.95
N SER A 336 33.21 5.46 14.69
CA SER A 336 33.14 4.99 16.09
C SER A 336 32.54 5.99 17.09
N HIS A 337 32.35 7.24 16.67
CA HIS A 337 31.64 8.27 17.42
C HIS A 337 30.11 8.10 17.39
N LEU A 338 29.56 7.30 16.47
CA LEU A 338 28.12 7.03 16.41
C LEU A 338 27.71 6.18 17.61
N VAL A 339 26.64 6.60 18.27
CA VAL A 339 26.05 5.85 19.38
C VAL A 339 24.78 5.16 18.87
N PRO A 340 24.78 3.83 18.66
CA PRO A 340 23.59 3.10 18.22
C PRO A 340 22.41 3.33 19.16
N HIS A 341 21.27 3.76 18.62
CA HIS A 341 20.03 3.93 19.35
C HIS A 341 19.07 2.78 19.03
N ARG A 342 18.82 2.54 17.74
CA ARG A 342 17.96 1.46 17.25
C ARG A 342 18.49 0.90 15.92
N THR A 343 18.19 -0.36 15.66
CA THR A 343 18.36 -1.06 14.38
C THR A 343 17.01 -1.62 13.95
N GLU A 344 16.77 -1.73 12.65
CA GLU A 344 15.54 -2.29 12.07
C GLU A 344 14.29 -1.75 12.81
N TRP A 345 14.29 -0.43 13.06
CA TRP A 345 13.27 0.20 13.89
C TRP A 345 11.98 0.36 13.10
N GLN A 346 11.04 -0.51 13.41
CA GLN A 346 9.69 -0.44 12.86
C GLN A 346 8.93 0.76 13.43
N VAL A 347 8.55 1.69 12.56
CA VAL A 347 7.89 2.95 12.89
C VAL A 347 6.57 3.08 12.12
N TYR A 348 5.59 3.78 12.71
CA TYR A 348 4.29 3.96 12.08
C TYR A 348 3.56 5.25 12.45
N ASN A 349 2.55 5.57 11.64
CA ASN A 349 1.52 6.58 11.88
C ASN A 349 0.15 5.94 11.66
N GLU A 350 -0.68 5.93 12.70
CA GLU A 350 -2.01 5.33 12.73
C GLU A 350 -3.02 6.09 11.87
N GLU A 351 -2.96 7.42 11.84
CA GLU A 351 -3.87 8.27 11.07
C GLU A 351 -3.81 7.95 9.56
N LEU A 352 -2.59 7.77 9.04
CA LEU A 352 -2.35 7.40 7.64
C LEU A 352 -2.22 5.89 7.42
N MET A 353 -2.26 5.08 8.48
CA MET A 353 -1.85 3.66 8.49
C MET A 353 -0.61 3.42 7.64
N LEU A 354 0.41 4.23 7.90
CA LEU A 354 1.68 4.19 7.21
C LEU A 354 2.71 3.60 8.15
N ALA A 355 3.44 2.59 7.70
CA ALA A 355 4.50 1.96 8.48
C ALA A 355 5.75 1.70 7.64
N GLY A 356 6.89 1.54 8.30
CA GLY A 356 8.10 1.08 7.66
C GLY A 356 9.17 0.75 8.68
N THR A 357 10.33 0.32 8.19
CA THR A 357 11.45 -0.11 9.03
C THR A 357 12.67 0.74 8.71
N VAL A 358 13.21 1.41 9.73
CA VAL A 358 14.40 2.26 9.64
C VAL A 358 15.63 1.42 10.00
N ASP A 359 16.52 1.22 9.04
CA ASP A 359 17.69 0.33 9.18
C ASP A 359 18.55 0.62 10.42
N PHE A 360 18.98 1.86 10.60
CA PHE A 360 19.83 2.26 11.72
C PHE A 360 19.58 3.71 12.14
N VAL A 361 19.47 3.91 13.45
CA VAL A 361 19.35 5.24 14.07
C VAL A 361 20.46 5.38 15.11
N ALA A 362 21.26 6.43 14.98
CA ALA A 362 22.26 6.83 15.97
C ALA A 362 21.77 8.04 16.77
N ARG A 363 22.09 8.09 18.06
CA ARG A 363 21.85 9.25 18.92
C ARG A 363 23.07 10.17 18.92
N ASN A 364 22.84 11.45 18.69
CA ASN A 364 23.83 12.50 18.78
C ASN A 364 23.97 13.02 20.22
N SER A 365 25.07 13.71 20.50
CA SER A 365 25.35 14.29 21.83
C SER A 365 24.34 15.35 22.26
N ASP A 366 23.70 16.05 21.32
CA ASP A 366 22.62 17.01 21.57
C ASP A 366 21.23 16.35 21.75
N GLY A 367 21.18 15.01 21.76
CA GLY A 367 19.94 14.24 21.87
C GLY A 367 19.15 14.10 20.56
N SER A 368 19.57 14.76 19.48
CA SER A 368 19.00 14.53 18.14
C SER A 368 19.39 13.15 17.61
N MET A 369 18.75 12.72 16.53
CA MET A 369 18.98 11.44 15.89
C MET A 369 19.56 11.62 14.49
N SER A 370 20.39 10.68 14.06
CA SER A 370 20.87 10.56 12.68
C SER A 370 20.43 9.21 12.10
N ILE A 371 19.87 9.23 10.90
CA ILE A 371 19.40 8.03 10.21
C ILE A 371 20.47 7.55 9.23
N TYR A 372 20.74 6.25 9.23
CA TYR A 372 21.57 5.60 8.23
C TYR A 372 20.80 4.44 7.63
N ASP A 373 20.85 4.37 6.31
CA ASP A 373 20.13 3.40 5.51
C ASP A 373 21.15 2.61 4.68
N TRP A 374 21.21 1.30 4.91
CA TRP A 374 22.21 0.42 4.33
C TRP A 374 21.81 0.10 2.89
N LYS A 375 22.76 0.21 1.96
CA LYS A 375 22.49 -0.03 0.54
C LYS A 375 23.53 -0.91 -0.11
N ARG A 376 23.14 -2.16 -0.33
CA ARG A 376 23.88 -3.11 -1.18
C ARG A 376 23.48 -2.94 -2.64
N SER A 377 23.83 -1.80 -3.25
CA SER A 377 23.45 -1.49 -4.64
C SER A 377 24.50 -0.67 -5.39
N HIS A 378 24.85 -1.12 -6.60
CA HIS A 378 25.69 -0.37 -7.55
C HIS A 378 24.91 0.72 -8.30
N LYS A 379 23.61 0.89 -8.05
CA LYS A 379 22.74 1.87 -8.74
C LYS A 379 22.70 3.24 -8.05
N VAL A 380 23.25 3.35 -6.84
CA VAL A 380 23.23 4.61 -6.08
C VAL A 380 24.41 5.51 -6.47
N VAL A 381 25.61 4.94 -6.49
CA VAL A 381 26.85 5.66 -6.84
C VAL A 381 27.67 4.92 -7.90
N ASP A 382 28.55 5.65 -8.58
CA ASP A 382 29.62 5.09 -9.40
C ASP A 382 30.86 4.72 -8.57
N ALA A 383 31.89 4.21 -9.24
CA ALA A 383 33.14 3.80 -8.61
C ALA A 383 33.91 4.96 -7.94
N SER A 384 33.60 6.22 -8.29
CA SER A 384 34.17 7.40 -7.64
C SER A 384 33.34 7.88 -6.44
N GLY A 385 32.18 7.27 -6.20
CA GLY A 385 31.22 7.70 -5.17
C GLY A 385 30.27 8.81 -5.62
N GLN A 386 30.26 9.18 -6.91
CA GLN A 386 29.30 10.16 -7.41
C GLN A 386 27.93 9.53 -7.62
N ILE A 387 26.89 10.28 -7.27
CA ILE A 387 25.50 9.82 -7.37
C ILE A 387 25.16 9.51 -8.84
N LYS A 388 24.71 8.29 -9.08
CA LYS A 388 24.13 7.90 -10.37
C LYS A 388 22.72 8.47 -10.47
N SER A 389 22.53 9.34 -11.44
CA SER A 389 21.20 9.76 -11.89
C SER A 389 20.95 9.23 -13.30
N ASN A 390 19.68 9.12 -13.66
CA ASN A 390 19.27 8.92 -15.04
C ASN A 390 18.63 10.20 -15.57
N SER A 391 18.56 10.31 -16.90
CA SER A 391 17.91 11.46 -17.57
C SER A 391 16.38 11.36 -17.56
N TYR A 392 15.82 10.28 -17.02
CA TYR A 392 14.38 10.07 -16.94
C TYR A 392 13.85 10.73 -15.67
N GLN A 393 12.88 11.61 -15.82
CA GLN A 393 12.17 12.28 -14.73
C GLN A 393 10.67 12.06 -14.93
N PRO A 394 9.85 12.05 -13.87
CA PRO A 394 8.42 12.24 -14.02
C PRO A 394 8.18 13.51 -14.82
N LYS A 395 7.52 13.40 -15.98
CA LYS A 395 7.27 14.58 -16.83
C LYS A 395 6.29 15.56 -16.18
N GLU A 396 5.42 15.04 -15.31
CA GLU A 396 4.35 15.76 -14.62
C GLU A 396 4.17 15.22 -13.21
N GLY A 397 3.49 15.98 -12.34
CA GLY A 397 3.20 15.59 -10.96
C GLY A 397 4.17 16.17 -9.90
N PRO A 398 3.99 15.80 -8.62
CA PRO A 398 4.66 16.44 -7.48
C PRO A 398 6.16 16.13 -7.37
N LEU A 399 6.68 15.15 -8.12
CA LEU A 399 8.09 14.76 -8.11
C LEU A 399 8.83 15.11 -9.42
N LYS A 400 8.27 16.00 -10.25
CA LYS A 400 8.80 16.31 -11.60
C LYS A 400 10.25 16.83 -11.63
N ASP A 401 10.73 17.37 -10.51
CA ASP A 401 12.09 17.89 -10.34
C ASP A 401 13.10 16.83 -9.89
N LEU A 402 12.66 15.59 -9.62
CA LEU A 402 13.52 14.50 -9.19
C LEU A 402 13.76 13.48 -10.33
N PRO A 403 15.02 13.06 -10.58
CA PRO A 403 15.30 11.96 -11.50
C PRO A 403 14.75 10.65 -10.94
N ASP A 404 14.28 9.77 -11.82
CA ASP A 404 13.82 8.42 -11.47
C ASP A 404 15.00 7.47 -11.24
N CYS A 405 15.82 7.75 -10.25
CA CYS A 405 16.98 6.93 -9.90
C CYS A 405 16.89 6.42 -8.46
N SER A 406 17.67 5.37 -8.14
CA SER A 406 17.68 4.78 -6.81
C SER A 406 17.95 5.79 -5.70
N PHE A 407 18.82 6.79 -5.94
CA PHE A 407 19.07 7.85 -4.96
C PHE A 407 17.81 8.66 -4.63
N SER A 408 16.99 9.05 -5.62
CA SER A 408 15.75 9.79 -5.40
C SER A 408 14.71 8.98 -4.63
N HIS A 409 14.57 7.68 -4.97
CA HIS A 409 13.67 6.78 -4.25
C HIS A 409 14.05 6.68 -2.77
N TYR A 410 15.32 6.41 -2.46
CA TYR A 410 15.79 6.31 -1.07
C TYR A 410 15.78 7.66 -0.34
N THR A 411 16.01 8.75 -1.06
CA THR A 411 15.87 10.11 -0.51
C THR A 411 14.46 10.35 0.01
N LEU A 412 13.43 10.03 -0.78
CA LEU A 412 12.04 10.23 -0.37
C LEU A 412 11.64 9.26 0.75
N GLN A 413 12.10 8.01 0.70
CA GLN A 413 11.88 7.03 1.77
C GLN A 413 12.43 7.53 3.11
N GLN A 414 13.69 7.96 3.18
CA GLN A 414 14.28 8.49 4.41
C GLN A 414 13.59 9.76 4.89
N ASN A 415 13.19 10.66 3.98
CA ASN A 415 12.44 11.85 4.36
C ASN A 415 11.06 11.52 4.97
N ILE A 416 10.39 10.45 4.53
CA ILE A 416 9.16 9.95 5.17
C ILE A 416 9.48 9.33 6.54
N TYR A 417 10.59 8.59 6.68
CA TYR A 417 11.03 8.09 8.00
C TYR A 417 11.35 9.21 8.98
N LYS A 418 12.02 10.28 8.53
CA LYS A 418 12.21 11.50 9.33
C LYS A 418 10.86 12.08 9.75
N TRP A 419 9.92 12.25 8.82
CA TRP A 419 8.58 12.74 9.16
C TRP A 419 7.88 11.84 10.19
N LEU A 420 7.93 10.51 10.04
CA LEU A 420 7.36 9.57 11.02
C LEU A 420 8.01 9.72 12.41
N LEU A 421 9.34 9.77 12.47
CA LEU A 421 10.07 9.91 13.74
C LEU A 421 9.78 11.24 14.43
N GLU A 422 9.67 12.32 13.68
CA GLU A 422 9.39 13.66 14.23
C GLU A 422 7.93 13.84 14.63
N SER A 423 6.98 13.34 13.82
CA SER A 423 5.54 13.52 14.07
C SER A 423 4.91 12.47 14.99
N SER A 424 5.36 11.21 14.93
CA SER A 424 4.76 10.10 15.69
C SER A 424 5.59 9.65 16.90
N TYR A 425 6.89 9.99 16.95
CA TYR A 425 7.81 9.51 17.99
C TYR A 425 8.50 10.64 18.77
N GLY A 426 8.21 11.92 18.47
CA GLY A 426 8.77 13.06 19.19
C GLY A 426 10.29 13.18 19.10
N CYS A 427 10.90 12.53 18.10
CA CYS A 427 12.33 12.64 17.84
C CYS A 427 12.66 13.94 17.10
N ARG A 428 13.93 14.36 17.12
CA ARG A 428 14.46 15.37 16.20
C ARG A 428 15.51 14.72 15.33
N VAL A 429 15.32 14.69 14.01
CA VAL A 429 16.30 14.09 13.09
C VAL A 429 17.21 15.18 12.53
N ARG A 430 18.50 15.08 12.81
CA ARG A 430 19.52 16.07 12.40
C ARG A 430 19.98 15.85 10.96
N ASP A 431 20.27 14.60 10.61
CA ASP A 431 20.77 14.22 9.29
C ASP A 431 20.35 12.80 8.92
N MET A 432 20.37 12.53 7.62
CA MET A 432 19.96 11.28 6.98
C MET A 432 21.05 10.90 5.99
N ASN A 433 21.43 9.63 5.94
CA ASN A 433 22.56 9.17 5.14
C ASN A 433 22.25 7.82 4.48
N LEU A 434 22.66 7.65 3.22
CA LEU A 434 22.77 6.34 2.61
C LEU A 434 24.20 5.84 2.80
N VAL A 435 24.35 4.57 3.17
CA VAL A 435 25.66 3.93 3.26
C VAL A 435 25.72 2.81 2.23
N VAL A 436 26.45 3.05 1.15
CA VAL A 436 26.59 2.10 0.04
C VAL A 436 27.71 1.11 0.36
N LEU A 437 27.36 -0.18 0.39
CA LEU A 437 28.20 -1.27 0.87
C LEU A 437 28.42 -2.36 -0.20
N HIS A 438 28.29 -2.04 -1.48
CA HIS A 438 28.31 -3.05 -2.55
C HIS A 438 29.69 -3.71 -2.70
N PRO A 439 29.78 -5.04 -2.91
CA PRO A 439 31.07 -5.75 -3.01
C PRO A 439 31.92 -5.38 -4.24
N ASP A 440 31.29 -4.88 -5.30
CA ASP A 440 31.99 -4.45 -6.54
C ASP A 440 32.66 -3.06 -6.43
N LEU A 441 32.46 -2.35 -5.32
CA LEU A 441 33.13 -1.08 -5.04
C LEU A 441 34.42 -1.34 -4.27
N ASP A 442 35.41 -0.48 -4.42
CA ASP A 442 36.70 -0.57 -3.71
C ASP A 442 36.56 -0.22 -2.21
N ARG A 443 35.51 0.51 -1.85
CA ARG A 443 35.19 0.94 -0.48
C ARG A 443 33.70 1.21 -0.29
N TYR A 444 33.31 1.46 0.96
CA TYR A 444 32.00 2.03 1.25
C TYR A 444 31.91 3.50 0.82
N HIS A 445 30.69 3.96 0.54
CA HIS A 445 30.41 5.38 0.32
C HIS A 445 29.27 5.86 1.21
N VAL A 446 29.45 7.01 1.86
CA VAL A 446 28.38 7.69 2.61
C VAL A 446 27.85 8.81 1.74
N VAL A 447 26.55 8.81 1.48
CA VAL A 447 25.87 9.81 0.66
C VAL A 447 24.85 10.54 1.54
N PRO A 448 25.08 11.83 1.85
CA PRO A 448 24.11 12.62 2.60
C PRO A 448 22.79 12.73 1.84
N VAL A 449 21.68 12.56 2.56
CA VAL A 449 20.33 12.67 2.00
C VAL A 449 19.80 14.08 2.24
N PRO A 450 19.42 14.83 1.19
CA PRO A 450 18.85 16.16 1.34
C PRO A 450 17.43 16.09 1.89
N GLU A 451 17.03 17.11 2.66
CA GLU A 451 15.65 17.25 3.10
C GLU A 451 14.72 17.62 1.93
N ARG A 452 13.53 17.00 1.91
CA ARG A 452 12.50 17.15 0.87
C ARG A 452 11.10 17.35 1.48
N PRO A 453 10.89 18.32 2.39
CA PRO A 453 9.64 18.47 3.11
C PRO A 453 8.44 18.73 2.19
N GLN A 454 8.64 19.46 1.09
CA GLN A 454 7.58 19.73 0.11
C GLN A 454 7.15 18.46 -0.63
N HIS A 455 8.09 17.63 -1.09
CA HIS A 455 7.77 16.36 -1.75
C HIS A 455 7.04 15.41 -0.80
N VAL A 456 7.51 15.27 0.44
CA VAL A 456 6.84 14.47 1.47
C VAL A 456 5.42 14.96 1.70
N ALA A 457 5.22 16.28 1.88
CA ALA A 457 3.87 16.84 2.09
C ALA A 457 2.91 16.49 0.94
N HIS A 458 3.37 16.58 -0.32
CA HIS A 458 2.54 16.18 -1.47
C HIS A 458 2.21 14.69 -1.46
N MET A 459 3.20 13.83 -1.16
CA MET A 459 2.99 12.38 -1.10
C MET A 459 1.99 12.00 0.01
N LEU A 460 2.14 12.57 1.20
CA LEU A 460 1.24 12.32 2.32
C LEU A 460 -0.17 12.88 2.05
N ASN A 461 -0.30 14.01 1.35
CA ASN A 461 -1.62 14.54 0.96
C ASN A 461 -2.33 13.63 -0.04
N ALA A 462 -1.62 13.04 -1.01
CA ALA A 462 -2.21 12.05 -1.90
C ALA A 462 -2.67 10.80 -1.14
N VAL A 463 -1.90 10.35 -0.14
CA VAL A 463 -2.27 9.22 0.73
C VAL A 463 -3.52 9.56 1.55
N ARG A 464 -3.63 10.79 2.06
CA ARG A 464 -4.83 11.28 2.77
C ARG A 464 -6.06 11.31 1.87
N ALA A 465 -5.90 11.69 0.60
CA ALA A 465 -7.00 11.79 -0.36
C ALA A 465 -7.49 10.43 -0.87
N GLN A 466 -6.63 9.40 -0.84
CA GLN A 466 -7.00 8.02 -1.21
C GLN A 466 -7.61 7.22 -0.06
N ARG A 467 -7.49 7.72 1.16
CA ARG A 467 -8.24 7.21 2.30
C ARG A 467 -9.59 7.89 2.32
#